data_AF-A0A8S0WLA6-F1
#
_entry.id   AF-A0A8S0WLA6-F1
#
_cell.length_a   1.000
_cell.length_b   1.000
_cell.length_c   1.000
_cell.angle_alpha   90.00
_cell.angle_beta   90.00
_cell.angle_gamma   90.00
#
_symmetry.space_group_name_H-M   'P 1'
#
loop_
_entity.id
_entity.type
_entity.pdbx_description
1 polymer ?
#
loop_
_entity_poly.entity_id
_entity_poly.type
_entity_poly.pdbx_seq_one_letter_code
_entity_poly.pdbx_strand_id
1 'polypeptide(L)'
;MVLNNADHYPGAVKLDFELFKSLLLDSIPVILSYILQNSIQTASIIIAGRLGPNELSVAAFSMMFAFVTGWCVALGGTTALDTLGSQAFTGGVQKTDLSIHFQRCVILLWLFLIPVCILWAFVEPLLLSFGQPLFLAREVQKFLRVLVLGAPGYVGFESLKKYLQCQGIMGASTKILIIVSPINLVLNIFLVHYTPLGVLGAPLAVSITYWLCFAFLGIFTYFSGTHKQNGTWGGFQIAAVLDLRGCYEFLKLALPGILMVGTEWAAFEIVALAAGRLGEVPLAAQSVIMTTDQILNTLPFGIGVAASTRVGNLIGSRSPRGAKLAAHAAALLSVIVGAVVMTAMMLAKDVYGLLFSDDERVVLLVSKVMPLVASFQIADGLAGSCGGVLRGQGRQHLGALFNLFAYYVLALPMGITMGFHAKLNLGLQGLWIGQVVALFIVGIGEYCVVWLVTDWDLEVKKGIERNREEANRRA
;
A
#
# COMPACT_ATOMS: atom_id res chain seq x y z
N MET A 1 20.39 6.25 16.41
CA MET A 1 21.15 6.01 17.65
C MET A 1 20.28 6.43 18.83
N VAL A 2 19.41 5.54 19.31
CA VAL A 2 18.68 5.62 20.60
C VAL A 2 18.38 4.17 21.01
N LEU A 3 19.40 3.41 21.37
CA LEU A 3 19.25 2.08 21.99
C LEU A 3 20.49 1.82 22.85
N ASN A 4 20.61 2.52 23.98
CA ASN A 4 21.35 2.03 25.14
C ASN A 4 21.02 2.91 26.33
N ASN A 5 20.36 2.29 27.32
CA ASN A 5 20.16 2.67 28.72
C ASN A 5 18.74 2.26 29.13
N ALA A 6 18.51 0.95 29.15
CA ALA A 6 17.40 0.36 29.87
C ALA A 6 18.01 -0.24 31.13
N ASP A 7 18.09 0.55 32.21
CA ASP A 7 17.99 0.04 33.58
C ASP A 7 17.73 1.22 34.54
N HIS A 8 16.63 1.10 35.31
CA HIS A 8 16.17 1.96 36.41
C HIS A 8 15.64 3.38 36.11
N TYR A 9 14.32 3.54 35.85
CA TYR A 9 13.59 4.80 36.11
C TYR A 9 12.09 4.58 36.42
N PRO A 10 11.43 5.47 37.21
CA PRO A 10 9.98 5.51 37.45
C PRO A 10 9.21 6.05 36.22
N GLY A 11 9.52 5.53 35.02
CA GLY A 11 9.38 6.23 33.74
C GLY A 11 8.55 5.53 32.65
N ALA A 12 7.55 4.72 33.02
CA ALA A 12 6.69 4.06 32.03
C ALA A 12 5.93 5.07 31.13
N VAL A 13 5.32 6.10 31.73
CA VAL A 13 4.53 7.11 30.99
C VAL A 13 5.38 7.96 30.04
N LYS A 14 6.63 8.28 30.42
CA LYS A 14 7.57 9.01 29.55
C LYS A 14 8.02 8.15 28.36
N LEU A 15 8.23 6.85 28.57
CA LEU A 15 8.60 5.90 27.52
C LEU A 15 7.48 5.74 26.49
N ASP A 16 6.22 5.69 26.96
CA ASP A 16 5.03 5.56 26.11
C ASP A 16 4.85 6.79 25.20
N PHE A 17 5.06 8.01 25.73
CA PHE A 17 4.93 9.25 24.97
C PHE A 17 6.03 9.42 23.91
N GLU A 18 7.29 9.14 24.23
CA GLU A 18 8.39 9.22 23.25
C GLU A 18 8.22 8.20 22.13
N LEU A 19 7.72 7.00 22.43
CA LEU A 19 7.42 5.99 21.42
C LEU A 19 6.30 6.44 20.48
N PHE A 20 5.21 6.97 21.04
CA PHE A 20 4.10 7.53 20.26
C PHE A 20 4.57 8.67 19.35
N LYS A 21 5.37 9.60 19.90
CA LYS A 21 5.95 10.71 19.15
C LYS A 21 6.86 10.24 18.02
N SER A 22 7.72 9.26 18.28
CA SER A 22 8.58 8.68 17.24
C SER A 22 7.78 8.01 16.13
N LEU A 23 6.73 7.25 16.46
CA LEU A 23 5.85 6.63 15.47
C LEU A 23 5.13 7.67 14.61
N LEU A 24 4.62 8.74 15.22
CA LEU A 24 4.02 9.85 14.50
C LEU A 24 5.00 10.51 13.53
N LEU A 25 6.21 10.84 14.01
CA LEU A 25 7.26 11.47 13.19
C LEU A 25 7.75 10.57 12.05
N ASP A 26 7.82 9.26 12.27
CA ASP A 26 8.19 8.28 11.24
C ASP A 26 7.07 8.10 10.20
N SER A 27 5.80 8.24 10.59
CA SER A 27 4.64 8.05 9.71
C SER A 27 4.47 9.21 8.72
N ILE A 28 4.67 10.46 9.15
CA ILE A 28 4.49 11.66 8.31
C ILE A 28 5.24 11.59 6.96
N PRO A 29 6.56 11.32 6.90
CA PRO A 29 7.26 11.25 5.63
C PRO A 29 6.77 10.08 4.76
N VAL A 30 6.38 8.96 5.36
CA VAL A 30 5.87 7.80 4.62
C VAL A 30 4.51 8.11 4.01
N ILE A 31 3.60 8.73 4.77
CA ILE A 31 2.31 9.22 4.28
C ILE A 31 2.53 10.15 3.08
N LEU A 32 3.40 11.16 3.23
CA LEU A 32 3.69 12.11 2.16
C LEU A 32 4.30 11.42 0.93
N SER A 33 5.12 10.38 1.13
CA SER A 33 5.66 9.55 0.06
C SER A 33 4.53 8.87 -0.73
N TYR A 34 3.55 8.25 -0.08
CA TYR A 34 2.41 7.63 -0.77
C TYR A 34 1.51 8.64 -1.48
N ILE A 35 1.28 9.83 -0.89
CA ILE A 35 0.53 10.92 -1.55
C ILE A 35 1.24 11.35 -2.85
N LEU A 36 2.54 11.62 -2.79
CA LEU A 36 3.32 12.01 -3.97
C LEU A 36 3.45 10.88 -5.00
N GLN A 37 3.44 9.64 -4.55
CA GLN A 37 3.47 8.48 -5.44
C GLN A 37 2.13 8.29 -6.16
N ASN A 38 1.01 8.50 -5.47
CA ASN A 38 -0.33 8.46 -6.08
C ASN A 38 -0.50 9.62 -7.07
N SER A 39 0.04 10.81 -6.77
CA SER A 39 -0.06 11.97 -7.67
C SER A 39 0.52 11.72 -9.06
N ILE A 40 1.55 10.87 -9.20
CA ILE A 40 2.13 10.46 -10.49
C ILE A 40 1.07 9.79 -11.37
N GLN A 41 0.29 8.88 -10.79
CA GLN A 41 -0.76 8.17 -11.51
C GLN A 41 -1.94 9.10 -11.81
N THR A 42 -2.37 9.89 -10.82
CA THR A 42 -3.46 10.85 -10.96
C THR A 42 -3.17 11.91 -12.02
N ALA A 43 -1.97 12.49 -12.03
CA ALA A 43 -1.56 13.48 -13.04
C ALA A 43 -1.63 12.88 -14.45
N SER A 44 -1.22 11.63 -14.61
CA SER A 44 -1.25 10.93 -15.91
C SER A 44 -2.68 10.73 -16.41
N ILE A 45 -3.62 10.37 -15.53
CA ILE A 45 -5.04 10.23 -15.87
C ILE A 45 -5.64 11.60 -16.24
N ILE A 46 -5.40 12.63 -15.43
CA ILE A 46 -5.93 13.98 -15.67
C ILE A 46 -5.42 14.54 -17.01
N ILE A 47 -4.12 14.41 -17.28
CA ILE A 47 -3.50 14.94 -18.49
C ILE A 47 -3.96 14.16 -19.73
N ALA A 48 -4.02 12.83 -19.66
CA ALA A 48 -4.57 12.01 -20.75
C ALA A 48 -6.04 12.35 -21.01
N GLY A 49 -6.83 12.60 -19.96
CA GLY A 49 -8.24 12.93 -20.09
C GLY A 49 -8.54 14.29 -20.75
N ARG A 50 -7.54 15.19 -20.84
CA ARG A 50 -7.69 16.45 -21.58
C ARG A 50 -7.70 16.25 -23.11
N LEU A 51 -7.26 15.09 -23.60
CA LEU A 51 -7.37 14.75 -25.02
C LEU A 51 -8.81 14.43 -25.43
N GLY A 52 -9.60 13.86 -24.52
CA GLY A 52 -11.00 13.54 -24.75
C GLY A 52 -11.55 12.48 -23.79
N PRO A 53 -12.88 12.22 -23.85
CA PRO A 53 -13.55 11.26 -22.96
C PRO A 53 -13.10 9.81 -23.18
N ASN A 54 -12.77 9.44 -24.41
CA ASN A 54 -12.31 8.09 -24.75
C ASN A 54 -10.92 7.83 -24.14
N GLU A 55 -10.05 8.82 -24.27
CA GLU A 55 -8.67 8.82 -23.78
C GLU A 55 -8.63 8.76 -22.25
N LEU A 56 -9.51 9.52 -21.58
CA LEU A 56 -9.71 9.45 -20.14
C LEU A 56 -10.11 8.03 -19.70
N SER A 57 -11.11 7.44 -20.38
CA SER A 57 -11.60 6.10 -20.06
C SER A 57 -10.51 5.04 -20.22
N VAL A 58 -9.73 5.11 -21.30
CA VAL A 58 -8.59 4.22 -21.54
C VAL A 58 -7.55 4.37 -20.43
N ALA A 59 -7.14 5.59 -20.08
CA ALA A 59 -6.13 5.83 -19.07
C ALA A 59 -6.59 5.38 -17.67
N ALA A 60 -7.80 5.78 -17.26
CA ALA A 60 -8.36 5.41 -15.96
C ALA A 60 -8.51 3.88 -15.83
N PHE A 61 -9.12 3.23 -16.83
CA PHE A 61 -9.31 1.77 -16.80
C PHE A 61 -7.98 1.01 -16.82
N SER A 62 -6.99 1.47 -17.60
CA SER A 62 -5.67 0.84 -17.65
C SER A 62 -4.94 0.96 -16.32
N MET A 63 -4.98 2.13 -15.66
CA MET A 63 -4.34 2.34 -14.37
C MET A 63 -5.02 1.54 -13.26
N MET A 64 -6.36 1.49 -13.25
CA MET A 64 -7.15 0.61 -12.38
C MET A 64 -6.74 -0.87 -12.55
N PHE A 65 -6.70 -1.35 -13.79
CA PHE A 65 -6.31 -2.72 -14.10
C PHE A 65 -4.86 -3.02 -13.65
N ALA A 66 -3.94 -2.08 -13.89
CA ALA A 66 -2.54 -2.20 -13.46
C ALA A 66 -2.40 -2.19 -11.93
N PHE A 67 -3.21 -1.40 -11.24
CA PHE A 67 -3.23 -1.32 -9.78
C PHE A 67 -3.62 -2.67 -9.16
N VAL A 68 -4.69 -3.28 -9.66
CA VAL A 68 -5.21 -4.57 -9.17
C VAL A 68 -4.31 -5.75 -9.54
N THR A 69 -3.74 -5.76 -10.75
CA THR A 69 -3.01 -6.95 -11.27
C THR A 69 -1.49 -6.88 -11.12
N GLY A 70 -0.90 -5.69 -10.99
CA GLY A 70 0.56 -5.51 -10.95
C GLY A 70 1.07 -4.77 -9.71
N TRP A 71 0.51 -3.61 -9.36
CA TRP A 71 1.03 -2.82 -8.23
C TRP A 71 0.83 -3.50 -6.88
N CYS A 72 -0.20 -4.33 -6.73
CA CYS A 72 -0.36 -5.21 -5.57
C CYS A 72 0.82 -6.19 -5.39
N VAL A 73 1.45 -6.66 -6.47
CA VAL A 73 2.62 -7.56 -6.42
C VAL A 73 3.81 -6.84 -5.80
N ALA A 74 4.04 -5.60 -6.21
CA ALA A 74 5.12 -4.78 -5.67
C ALA A 74 4.84 -4.36 -4.21
N LEU A 75 3.69 -3.76 -3.94
CA LEU A 75 3.38 -3.22 -2.62
C LEU A 75 3.12 -4.31 -1.59
N GLY A 76 2.36 -5.34 -1.95
CA GLY A 76 2.10 -6.48 -1.08
C GLY A 76 3.31 -7.40 -0.96
N GLY A 77 4.04 -7.65 -2.05
CA GLY A 77 5.21 -8.53 -2.03
C GLY A 77 6.38 -7.96 -1.22
N THR A 78 6.61 -6.65 -1.31
CA THR A 78 7.66 -5.98 -0.51
C THR A 78 7.36 -5.96 0.98
N THR A 79 6.13 -6.24 1.42
CA THR A 79 5.81 -6.38 2.86
C THR A 79 6.55 -7.53 3.54
N ALA A 80 7.08 -8.50 2.78
CA ALA A 80 7.97 -9.51 3.34
C ALA A 80 9.26 -8.90 3.91
N LEU A 81 9.74 -7.77 3.36
CA LEU A 81 10.85 -7.00 3.94
C LEU A 81 10.48 -6.33 5.25
N ASP A 82 9.20 -5.99 5.44
CA ASP A 82 8.76 -5.41 6.71
C ASP A 82 8.94 -6.41 7.87
N THR A 83 8.94 -7.72 7.60
CA THR A 83 9.31 -8.78 8.56
C THR A 83 10.80 -9.11 8.51
N LEU A 84 11.27 -9.65 7.38
CA LEU A 84 12.60 -10.26 7.28
C LEU A 84 13.68 -9.18 7.34
N GLY A 85 13.44 -8.04 6.70
CA GLY A 85 14.40 -6.93 6.68
C GLY A 85 14.55 -6.28 8.05
N SER A 86 13.46 -5.89 8.70
CA SER A 86 13.50 -5.23 10.02
C SER A 86 14.05 -6.15 11.12
N GLN A 87 13.65 -7.42 11.14
CA GLN A 87 14.17 -8.40 12.10
C GLN A 87 15.65 -8.74 11.84
N ALA A 88 16.08 -8.84 10.59
CA ALA A 88 17.49 -9.03 10.25
C ALA A 88 18.35 -7.79 10.57
N PHE A 89 17.81 -6.58 10.42
CA PHE A 89 18.55 -5.34 10.69
C PHE A 89 18.99 -5.24 12.16
N THR A 90 18.13 -5.67 13.09
CA THR A 90 18.36 -5.52 14.54
C THR A 90 18.77 -6.83 15.23
N GLY A 91 18.41 -7.98 14.68
CA GLY A 91 18.65 -9.30 15.26
C GLY A 91 19.42 -10.27 14.38
N GLY A 92 19.85 -9.86 13.18
CA GLY A 92 20.66 -10.66 12.27
C GLY A 92 22.06 -10.93 12.83
N VAL A 93 22.70 -12.01 12.36
CA VAL A 93 24.07 -12.35 12.80
C VAL A 93 25.07 -11.44 12.10
N GLN A 94 24.82 -11.11 10.83
CA GLN A 94 25.62 -10.16 10.06
C GLN A 94 24.76 -8.95 9.69
N LYS A 95 25.33 -7.75 9.77
CA LYS A 95 24.64 -6.51 9.36
C LYS A 95 24.21 -6.55 7.89
N THR A 96 24.93 -7.33 7.08
CA THR A 96 24.69 -7.52 5.64
C THR A 96 23.48 -8.40 5.33
N ASP A 97 22.92 -9.11 6.32
CA ASP A 97 21.77 -10.01 6.15
C ASP A 97 20.56 -9.29 5.52
N LEU A 98 20.35 -8.03 5.91
CA LEU A 98 19.31 -7.17 5.34
C LEU A 98 19.48 -6.97 3.82
N SER A 99 20.71 -6.78 3.33
CA SER A 99 20.94 -6.59 1.89
C SER A 99 20.66 -7.84 1.07
N ILE A 100 20.83 -9.03 1.64
CA ILE A 100 20.47 -10.29 0.99
C ILE A 100 18.95 -10.39 0.84
N HIS A 101 18.19 -10.05 1.89
CA HIS A 101 16.73 -10.01 1.81
C HIS A 101 16.23 -9.00 0.78
N PHE A 102 16.84 -7.81 0.72
CA PHE A 102 16.51 -6.81 -0.29
C PHE A 102 16.78 -7.32 -1.72
N GLN A 103 17.96 -7.89 -1.99
CA GLN A 103 18.27 -8.46 -3.31
C GLN A 103 17.31 -9.60 -3.67
N ARG A 104 16.98 -10.47 -2.72
CA ARG A 104 16.01 -11.55 -2.90
C ARG A 104 14.62 -11.01 -3.23
N CYS A 105 14.18 -9.96 -2.53
CA CYS A 105 12.94 -9.26 -2.80
C CYS A 105 12.88 -8.74 -4.23
N VAL A 106 13.90 -8.01 -4.68
CA VAL A 106 13.94 -7.46 -6.06
C VAL A 106 13.84 -8.58 -7.10
N ILE A 107 14.67 -9.62 -6.97
CA ILE A 107 14.70 -10.71 -7.96
C ILE A 107 13.37 -11.48 -7.98
N LEU A 108 12.85 -11.90 -6.82
CA LEU A 108 11.62 -12.69 -6.76
C LEU A 108 10.39 -11.89 -7.22
N LEU A 109 10.32 -10.60 -6.88
CA LEU A 109 9.21 -9.76 -7.35
C LEU A 109 9.32 -9.43 -8.84
N TRP A 110 10.52 -9.29 -9.40
CA TRP A 110 10.69 -9.22 -10.85
C TRP A 110 10.27 -10.51 -11.56
N LEU A 111 10.52 -11.69 -10.95
CA LEU A 111 10.02 -12.96 -11.47
C LEU A 111 8.49 -13.03 -11.42
N PHE A 112 7.86 -12.56 -10.34
CA PHE A 112 6.39 -12.46 -10.27
C PHE A 112 5.79 -11.44 -11.23
N LEU A 113 6.58 -10.46 -11.67
CA LEU A 113 6.14 -9.51 -12.67
C LEU A 113 6.06 -10.14 -14.07
N ILE A 114 6.79 -11.22 -14.36
CA ILE A 114 6.76 -11.90 -15.67
C ILE A 114 5.32 -12.31 -16.08
N PRO A 115 4.55 -13.07 -15.28
CA PRO A 115 3.18 -13.42 -15.64
C PRO A 115 2.27 -12.18 -15.74
N VAL A 116 2.49 -11.14 -14.94
CA VAL A 116 1.76 -9.86 -15.02
C VAL A 116 2.04 -9.16 -16.35
N CYS A 117 3.30 -9.09 -16.78
CA CYS A 117 3.69 -8.51 -18.05
C CYS A 117 3.11 -9.28 -19.25
N ILE A 118 3.04 -10.62 -19.17
CA ILE A 118 2.37 -11.44 -20.18
C ILE A 118 0.89 -11.11 -20.22
N LEU A 119 0.22 -11.04 -19.06
CA LEU A 119 -1.19 -10.64 -18.97
C LEU A 119 -1.43 -9.26 -19.58
N TRP A 120 -0.59 -8.27 -19.25
CA TRP A 120 -0.68 -6.91 -19.77
C TRP A 120 -0.43 -6.84 -21.28
N ALA A 121 0.50 -7.65 -21.80
CA ALA A 121 0.80 -7.72 -23.21
C ALA A 121 -0.35 -8.30 -24.06
N PHE A 122 -1.18 -9.18 -23.47
CA PHE A 122 -2.25 -9.91 -24.15
C PHE A 122 -3.61 -9.77 -23.46
N VAL A 123 -3.91 -8.59 -22.91
CA VAL A 123 -5.13 -8.39 -22.12
C VAL A 123 -6.41 -8.27 -22.98
N GLU A 124 -6.31 -7.92 -24.28
CA GLU A 124 -7.48 -7.62 -25.13
C GLU A 124 -8.51 -8.77 -25.17
N PRO A 125 -8.13 -10.04 -25.39
CA PRO A 125 -9.09 -11.16 -25.37
C PRO A 125 -9.78 -11.34 -24.02
N LEU A 126 -9.07 -11.10 -22.92
CA LEU A 126 -9.63 -11.20 -21.56
C LEU A 126 -10.67 -10.10 -21.34
N LEU A 127 -10.39 -8.85 -21.73
CA LEU A 127 -11.34 -7.74 -21.58
C LEU A 127 -12.58 -7.95 -22.46
N LEU A 128 -12.41 -8.48 -23.67
CA LEU A 128 -13.54 -8.86 -24.53
C LEU A 128 -14.40 -9.96 -23.88
N SER A 129 -13.79 -10.93 -23.20
CA SER A 129 -14.52 -11.98 -22.48
C SER A 129 -15.36 -11.43 -21.30
N PHE A 130 -14.93 -10.30 -20.71
CA PHE A 130 -15.70 -9.56 -19.71
C PHE A 130 -16.74 -8.60 -20.31
N GLY A 131 -16.94 -8.63 -21.63
CA GLY A 131 -17.93 -7.81 -22.32
C GLY A 131 -17.51 -6.36 -22.53
N GLN A 132 -16.21 -6.03 -22.42
CA GLN A 132 -15.74 -4.67 -22.71
C GLN A 132 -15.80 -4.36 -24.21
N PRO A 133 -16.07 -3.10 -24.60
CA PRO A 133 -16.04 -2.70 -26.01
C PRO A 133 -14.68 -2.94 -26.66
N LEU A 134 -14.68 -3.37 -27.94
CA LEU A 134 -13.45 -3.68 -28.68
C LEU A 134 -12.45 -2.54 -28.71
N PHE A 135 -12.93 -1.30 -28.88
CA PHE A 135 -12.09 -0.10 -28.83
C PHE A 135 -11.35 0.01 -27.49
N LEU A 136 -12.08 -0.05 -26.37
CA LEU A 136 -11.50 0.06 -25.03
C LEU A 136 -10.51 -1.08 -24.76
N ALA A 137 -10.89 -2.32 -25.06
CA ALA A 137 -10.05 -3.50 -24.86
C ALA A 137 -8.71 -3.38 -25.61
N ARG A 138 -8.74 -2.91 -26.86
CA ARG A 138 -7.54 -2.73 -27.69
C ARG A 138 -6.66 -1.58 -27.22
N GLU A 139 -7.24 -0.43 -26.88
CA GLU A 139 -6.47 0.72 -26.42
C GLU A 139 -5.86 0.50 -25.03
N VAL A 140 -6.59 -0.17 -24.12
CA VAL A 140 -6.04 -0.60 -22.81
C VAL A 140 -4.86 -1.54 -22.99
N GLN A 141 -4.92 -2.50 -23.92
CA GLN A 141 -3.78 -3.37 -24.21
C GLN A 141 -2.56 -2.57 -24.69
N LYS A 142 -2.74 -1.61 -25.60
CA LYS A 142 -1.64 -0.74 -26.07
C LYS A 142 -1.05 0.06 -24.91
N PHE A 143 -1.90 0.63 -24.06
CA PHE A 143 -1.50 1.39 -22.88
C PHE A 143 -0.67 0.54 -21.92
N LEU A 144 -1.17 -0.65 -21.55
CA LEU A 144 -0.49 -1.56 -20.63
C LEU A 144 0.82 -2.12 -21.19
N ARG A 145 0.92 -2.37 -22.50
CA ARG A 145 2.18 -2.76 -23.15
C ARG A 145 3.29 -1.73 -22.97
N VAL A 146 2.95 -0.44 -23.01
CA VAL A 146 3.92 0.63 -22.72
C VAL A 146 4.27 0.64 -21.22
N LEU A 147 3.27 0.45 -20.36
CA LEU A 147 3.46 0.45 -18.90
C LEU A 147 4.35 -0.70 -18.39
N VAL A 148 4.44 -1.82 -19.12
CA VAL A 148 5.38 -2.93 -18.84
C VAL A 148 6.81 -2.42 -18.68
N LEU A 149 7.22 -1.40 -19.46
CA LEU A 149 8.57 -0.84 -19.40
C LEU A 149 8.89 -0.22 -18.02
N GLY A 150 7.88 0.33 -17.35
CA GLY A 150 8.01 0.99 -16.04
C GLY A 150 7.92 0.05 -14.84
N ALA A 151 7.27 -1.10 -15.02
CA ALA A 151 6.92 -1.97 -13.92
C ALA A 151 8.13 -2.55 -13.14
N PRO A 152 9.25 -2.95 -13.78
CA PRO A 152 10.46 -3.33 -13.04
C PRO A 152 11.05 -2.18 -12.22
N GLY A 153 11.01 -0.96 -12.75
CA GLY A 153 11.45 0.25 -12.04
C GLY A 153 10.60 0.53 -10.79
N TYR A 154 9.28 0.33 -10.88
CA TYR A 154 8.37 0.46 -9.73
C TYR A 154 8.70 -0.57 -8.64
N VAL A 155 8.85 -1.85 -8.99
CA VAL A 155 9.23 -2.92 -8.05
C VAL A 155 10.58 -2.64 -7.39
N GLY A 156 11.56 -2.18 -8.17
CA GLY A 156 12.88 -1.80 -7.68
C GLY A 156 12.79 -0.64 -6.67
N PHE A 157 12.02 0.39 -7.00
CA PHE A 157 11.78 1.53 -6.12
C PHE A 157 11.09 1.11 -4.82
N GLU A 158 10.03 0.30 -4.88
CA GLU A 158 9.33 -0.19 -3.69
C GLU A 158 10.24 -1.03 -2.80
N SER A 159 11.01 -1.94 -3.39
CA SER A 159 11.94 -2.80 -2.65
C SER A 159 13.03 -1.99 -1.95
N LEU A 160 13.60 -0.99 -2.65
CA LEU A 160 14.65 -0.14 -2.08
C LEU A 160 14.08 0.82 -1.02
N LYS A 161 12.86 1.32 -1.23
CA LYS A 161 12.12 2.11 -0.24
C LYS A 161 11.95 1.31 1.06
N LYS A 162 11.50 0.05 0.99
CA LYS A 162 11.39 -0.83 2.15
C LYS A 162 12.73 -1.12 2.82
N TYR A 163 13.78 -1.37 2.04
CA TYR A 163 15.14 -1.58 2.56
C TYR A 163 15.65 -0.40 3.42
N LEU A 164 15.38 0.84 2.99
CA LEU A 164 15.73 2.04 3.75
C LEU A 164 14.83 2.23 4.97
N GLN A 165 13.53 1.94 4.85
CA GLN A 165 12.58 2.01 5.97
C GLN A 165 12.96 1.04 7.09
N CYS A 166 13.36 -0.20 6.79
CA CYS A 166 13.85 -1.17 7.78
C CYS A 166 14.96 -0.60 8.67
N GLN A 167 15.82 0.27 8.09
CA GLN A 167 16.94 0.93 8.76
C GLN A 167 16.55 2.21 9.52
N GLY A 168 15.27 2.58 9.54
CA GLY A 168 14.77 3.83 10.12
C GLY A 168 14.94 5.06 9.23
N ILE A 169 15.32 4.90 7.95
CA ILE A 169 15.49 6.02 7.01
C ILE A 169 14.16 6.30 6.28
N MET A 170 13.14 6.69 7.05
CA MET A 170 11.74 6.77 6.59
C MET A 170 11.50 7.84 5.51
N GLY A 171 12.23 8.97 5.57
CA GLY A 171 12.05 10.11 4.66
C GLY A 171 12.84 10.07 3.36
N ALA A 172 13.57 9.00 3.06
CA ALA A 172 14.37 8.92 1.83
C ALA A 172 13.49 8.99 0.57
N SER A 173 12.45 8.17 0.51
CA SER A 173 11.54 8.12 -0.66
C SER A 173 10.79 9.43 -0.87
N THR A 174 10.36 10.09 0.21
CA THR A 174 9.68 11.38 0.17
C THR A 174 10.54 12.45 -0.50
N LYS A 175 11.83 12.55 -0.13
CA LYS A 175 12.76 13.52 -0.71
C LYS A 175 12.90 13.31 -2.23
N ILE A 176 12.97 12.06 -2.67
CA ILE A 176 13.04 11.72 -4.09
C ILE A 176 11.74 12.08 -4.81
N LEU A 177 10.59 11.72 -4.24
CA LEU A 177 9.29 11.96 -4.85
C LEU A 177 8.93 13.45 -4.94
N ILE A 178 9.39 14.30 -4.02
CA ILE A 178 9.24 15.76 -4.12
C ILE A 178 9.93 16.30 -5.38
N ILE A 179 11.05 15.70 -5.79
CA ILE A 179 11.80 16.10 -7.00
C ILE A 179 11.19 15.46 -8.24
N VAL A 180 10.85 14.18 -8.17
CA VAL A 180 10.43 13.39 -9.34
C VAL A 180 8.97 13.63 -9.74
N SER A 181 8.07 13.96 -8.80
CA SER A 181 6.65 14.23 -9.11
C SER A 181 6.46 15.45 -10.04
N PRO A 182 7.13 16.61 -9.83
CA PRO A 182 7.10 17.71 -10.80
C PRO A 182 7.68 17.33 -12.18
N ILE A 183 8.76 16.54 -12.21
CA ILE A 183 9.34 16.03 -13.45
C ILE A 183 8.32 15.16 -14.19
N ASN A 184 7.60 14.29 -13.48
CA ASN A 184 6.53 13.48 -14.04
C ASN A 184 5.42 14.34 -14.66
N LEU A 185 5.02 15.42 -14.00
CA LEU A 185 4.01 16.33 -14.53
C LEU A 185 4.46 16.95 -15.86
N VAL A 186 5.69 17.45 -15.93
CA VAL A 186 6.27 18.01 -17.16
C VAL A 186 6.38 16.96 -18.26
N LEU A 187 6.87 15.76 -17.92
CA LEU A 187 6.96 14.64 -18.87
C LEU A 187 5.60 14.23 -19.40
N ASN A 188 4.58 14.15 -18.56
CA ASN A 188 3.21 13.83 -18.97
C ASN A 188 2.67 14.89 -19.92
N ILE A 189 2.78 16.18 -19.58
CA ILE A 189 2.32 17.27 -20.46
C ILE A 189 3.02 17.19 -21.82
N PHE A 190 4.35 17.07 -21.81
CA PHE A 190 5.15 17.03 -23.02
C PHE A 190 4.81 15.82 -23.90
N LEU A 191 4.87 14.61 -23.34
CA LEU A 191 4.66 13.37 -24.11
C LEU A 191 3.22 13.24 -24.59
N VAL A 192 2.23 13.70 -23.83
CA VAL A 192 0.81 13.57 -24.23
C VAL A 192 0.40 14.63 -25.26
N HIS A 193 0.83 15.90 -25.10
CA HIS A 193 0.31 17.01 -25.93
C HIS A 193 1.27 17.47 -27.03
N TYR A 194 2.58 17.30 -26.86
CA TYR A 194 3.59 17.84 -27.77
C TYR A 194 4.31 16.76 -28.60
N THR A 195 3.91 15.50 -28.47
CA THR A 195 4.45 14.39 -29.28
C THR A 195 3.31 13.59 -29.93
N PRO A 196 3.58 12.83 -31.00
CA PRO A 196 2.55 12.03 -31.67
C PRO A 196 2.08 10.80 -30.85
N LEU A 197 2.56 10.62 -29.61
CA LEU A 197 2.19 9.49 -28.76
C LEU A 197 0.76 9.59 -28.20
N GLY A 198 0.20 10.80 -28.08
CA GLY A 198 -1.13 11.03 -27.51
C GLY A 198 -1.29 10.35 -26.14
N VAL A 199 -2.33 9.53 -25.97
CA VAL A 199 -2.59 8.80 -24.71
C VAL A 199 -1.43 7.89 -24.30
N LEU A 200 -0.69 7.32 -25.25
CA LEU A 200 0.46 6.45 -24.96
C LEU A 200 1.65 7.23 -24.37
N GLY A 201 1.64 8.56 -24.45
CA GLY A 201 2.57 9.42 -23.74
C GLY A 201 2.45 9.29 -22.22
N ALA A 202 1.24 9.06 -21.69
CA ALA A 202 0.98 8.92 -20.26
C ALA A 202 1.67 7.69 -19.61
N PRO A 203 1.47 6.44 -20.09
CA PRO A 203 2.14 5.28 -19.53
C PRO A 203 3.67 5.33 -19.75
N LEU A 204 4.14 5.98 -20.81
CA LEU A 204 5.57 6.21 -21.03
C LEU A 204 6.16 7.18 -20.00
N ALA A 205 5.48 8.30 -19.73
CA ALA A 205 5.88 9.27 -18.71
C ALA A 205 5.96 8.61 -17.33
N VAL A 206 4.94 7.84 -16.96
CA VAL A 206 4.91 7.04 -15.72
C VAL A 206 6.08 6.06 -15.67
N SER A 207 6.34 5.35 -16.77
CA SER A 207 7.43 4.37 -16.83
C SER A 207 8.81 4.99 -16.63
N ILE A 208 9.10 6.11 -17.30
CA ILE A 208 10.34 6.87 -17.11
C ILE A 208 10.44 7.33 -15.65
N THR A 209 9.34 7.83 -15.10
CA THR A 209 9.27 8.33 -13.72
C THR A 209 9.60 7.26 -12.69
N TYR A 210 9.10 6.03 -12.85
CA TYR A 210 9.43 4.95 -11.93
C TYR A 210 10.90 4.53 -11.99
N TRP A 211 11.51 4.53 -13.18
CA TRP A 211 12.97 4.34 -13.29
C TRP A 211 13.76 5.48 -12.66
N LEU A 212 13.32 6.73 -12.82
CA LEU A 212 13.94 7.88 -12.15
C LEU A 212 13.83 7.76 -10.62
N CYS A 213 12.66 7.39 -10.10
CA CYS A 213 12.46 7.12 -8.68
C CYS A 213 13.44 6.07 -8.17
N PHE A 214 13.57 4.94 -8.87
CA PHE A 214 14.49 3.87 -8.48
C PHE A 214 15.96 4.32 -8.54
N ALA A 215 16.37 4.95 -9.65
CA ALA A 215 17.74 5.41 -9.85
C ALA A 215 18.15 6.48 -8.82
N PHE A 216 17.32 7.49 -8.60
CA PHE A 216 17.61 8.56 -7.64
C PHE A 216 17.58 8.06 -6.20
N LEU A 217 16.70 7.12 -5.87
CA LEU A 217 16.73 6.49 -4.55
C LEU A 217 17.99 5.63 -4.36
N GLY A 218 18.46 4.95 -5.41
CA GLY A 218 19.75 4.24 -5.42
C GLY A 218 20.93 5.16 -5.19
N ILE A 219 20.98 6.29 -5.90
CA ILE A 219 21.99 7.34 -5.73
C ILE A 219 21.95 7.91 -4.31
N PHE A 220 20.75 8.25 -3.80
CA PHE A 220 20.58 8.73 -2.43
C PHE A 220 21.07 7.70 -1.41
N THR A 221 20.76 6.42 -1.61
CA THR A 221 21.22 5.33 -0.75
C THR A 221 22.74 5.28 -0.70
N TYR A 222 23.40 5.37 -1.86
CA TYR A 222 24.86 5.38 -1.95
C TYR A 222 25.51 6.57 -1.24
N PHE A 223 24.89 7.75 -1.25
CA PHE A 223 25.43 8.94 -0.57
C PHE A 223 24.97 9.11 0.88
N SER A 224 23.95 8.36 1.32
CA SER A 224 23.38 8.48 2.67
C SER A 224 24.40 8.09 3.75
N GLY A 225 24.78 9.07 4.57
CA GLY A 225 25.68 8.86 5.71
C GLY A 225 25.13 7.86 6.73
N THR A 226 23.82 7.92 7.01
CA THR A 226 23.15 6.98 7.92
C THR A 226 23.21 5.55 7.38
N HIS A 227 23.00 5.36 6.07
CA HIS A 227 23.08 4.03 5.47
C HIS A 227 24.52 3.47 5.55
N LYS A 228 25.53 4.29 5.25
CA LYS A 228 26.94 3.90 5.39
C LYS A 228 27.30 3.53 6.83
N GLN A 229 26.84 4.30 7.81
CA GLN A 229 27.05 4.02 9.23
C GLN A 229 26.41 2.69 9.66
N ASN A 230 25.25 2.36 9.11
CA ASN A 230 24.58 1.08 9.39
C ASN A 230 25.34 -0.12 8.80
N GLY A 231 26.13 0.06 7.73
CA GLY A 231 26.99 -0.99 7.16
C GLY A 231 26.22 -2.22 6.67
N THR A 232 25.00 -2.01 6.18
CA THR A 232 24.05 -3.08 5.84
C THR A 232 24.20 -3.64 4.42
N TRP A 233 24.99 -2.99 3.57
CA TRP A 233 25.24 -3.43 2.19
C TRP A 233 26.48 -4.34 2.10
N GLY A 234 26.29 -5.61 1.78
CA GLY A 234 27.35 -6.61 1.63
C GLY A 234 27.86 -6.85 0.20
N GLY A 235 27.37 -6.08 -0.78
CA GLY A 235 27.60 -6.35 -2.21
C GLY A 235 26.65 -7.40 -2.79
N PHE A 236 26.87 -7.77 -4.05
CA PHE A 236 26.03 -8.75 -4.74
C PHE A 236 26.40 -10.18 -4.32
N GLN A 237 25.51 -10.83 -3.58
CA GLN A 237 25.72 -12.18 -3.05
C GLN A 237 24.73 -13.16 -3.65
N ILE A 238 24.76 -13.31 -4.99
CA ILE A 238 23.75 -14.01 -5.78
C ILE A 238 23.47 -15.44 -5.25
N ALA A 239 24.51 -16.17 -4.85
CA ALA A 239 24.36 -17.53 -4.29
C ALA A 239 23.52 -17.55 -3.01
N ALA A 240 23.75 -16.62 -2.07
CA ALA A 240 22.96 -16.51 -0.84
C ALA A 240 21.55 -15.97 -1.10
N VAL A 241 21.41 -15.10 -2.12
CA VAL A 241 20.13 -14.53 -2.53
C VAL A 241 19.21 -15.60 -3.12
N LEU A 242 19.74 -16.47 -3.98
CA LEU A 242 19.01 -17.52 -4.70
C LEU A 242 18.94 -18.86 -3.96
N ASP A 243 19.33 -18.93 -2.69
CA ASP A 243 19.10 -20.11 -1.86
C ASP A 243 17.61 -20.50 -1.87
N LEU A 244 17.32 -21.74 -2.27
CA LEU A 244 15.95 -22.22 -2.48
C LEU A 244 15.09 -22.09 -1.21
N ARG A 245 15.67 -22.40 -0.05
CA ARG A 245 14.93 -22.35 1.22
C ARG A 245 14.71 -20.90 1.67
N GLY A 246 15.71 -20.02 1.49
CA GLY A 246 15.56 -18.59 1.71
C GLY A 246 14.52 -17.94 0.79
N CYS A 247 14.46 -18.36 -0.47
CA CYS A 247 13.42 -17.98 -1.42
C CYS A 247 12.04 -18.46 -0.96
N TYR A 248 11.92 -19.71 -0.52
CA TYR A 248 10.66 -20.25 0.00
C TYR A 248 10.15 -19.47 1.22
N GLU A 249 11.00 -19.18 2.20
CA GLU A 249 10.60 -18.39 3.38
C GLU A 249 10.19 -16.95 3.00
N PHE A 250 10.86 -16.34 2.02
CA PHE A 250 10.45 -15.05 1.49
C PHE A 250 9.06 -15.14 0.83
N LEU A 251 8.84 -16.13 -0.04
CA LEU A 251 7.57 -16.33 -0.74
C LEU A 251 6.41 -16.63 0.20
N LYS A 252 6.68 -17.37 1.28
CA LYS A 252 5.70 -17.68 2.34
C LYS A 252 5.15 -16.44 3.04
N LEU A 253 5.90 -15.32 3.03
CA LEU A 253 5.45 -14.03 3.54
C LEU A 253 4.94 -13.10 2.43
N ALA A 254 5.61 -13.11 1.27
CA ALA A 254 5.27 -12.24 0.15
C ALA A 254 3.90 -12.59 -0.45
N LEU A 255 3.58 -13.87 -0.66
CA LEU A 255 2.30 -14.27 -1.24
C LEU A 255 1.10 -13.85 -0.37
N PRO A 256 1.07 -14.12 0.95
CA PRO A 256 0.04 -13.56 1.80
C PRO A 256 0.01 -12.02 1.82
N GLY A 257 1.17 -11.35 1.74
CA GLY A 257 1.23 -9.89 1.64
C GLY A 257 0.58 -9.34 0.36
N ILE A 258 0.82 -10.00 -0.79
CA ILE A 258 0.18 -9.69 -2.08
C ILE A 258 -1.32 -9.90 -1.99
N LEU A 259 -1.76 -11.02 -1.40
CA LEU A 259 -3.18 -11.29 -1.21
C LEU A 259 -3.82 -10.28 -0.26
N MET A 260 -3.19 -9.96 0.86
CA MET A 260 -3.71 -9.01 1.84
C MET A 260 -3.98 -7.64 1.20
N VAL A 261 -2.99 -7.06 0.52
CA VAL A 261 -3.15 -5.75 -0.14
C VAL A 261 -4.05 -5.84 -1.37
N GLY A 262 -3.86 -6.87 -2.21
CA GLY A 262 -4.56 -7.01 -3.49
C GLY A 262 -6.05 -7.29 -3.33
N THR A 263 -6.45 -8.14 -2.36
CA THR A 263 -7.86 -8.48 -2.13
C THR A 263 -8.67 -7.28 -1.63
N GLU A 264 -8.09 -6.47 -0.76
CA GLU A 264 -8.70 -5.23 -0.29
C GLU A 264 -8.94 -4.27 -1.47
N TRP A 265 -7.90 -3.95 -2.22
CA TRP A 265 -8.00 -3.01 -3.33
C TRP A 265 -8.94 -3.49 -4.44
N ALA A 266 -8.87 -4.77 -4.80
CA ALA A 266 -9.77 -5.34 -5.78
C ALA A 266 -11.25 -5.27 -5.32
N ALA A 267 -11.53 -5.40 -4.02
CA ALA A 267 -12.89 -5.28 -3.50
C ALA A 267 -13.45 -3.85 -3.69
N PHE A 268 -12.64 -2.81 -3.51
CA PHE A 268 -13.04 -1.42 -3.79
C PHE A 268 -13.33 -1.21 -5.28
N GLU A 269 -12.50 -1.75 -6.18
CA GLU A 269 -12.73 -1.64 -7.63
C GLU A 269 -13.96 -2.42 -8.09
N ILE A 270 -14.25 -3.59 -7.49
CA ILE A 270 -15.49 -4.32 -7.75
C ILE A 270 -16.71 -3.47 -7.36
N VAL A 271 -16.65 -2.76 -6.24
CA VAL A 271 -17.73 -1.84 -5.84
C VAL A 271 -17.82 -0.63 -6.77
N ALA A 272 -16.70 -0.11 -7.28
CA ALA A 272 -16.71 0.94 -8.30
C ALA A 272 -17.45 0.49 -9.56
N LEU A 273 -17.12 -0.71 -10.07
CA LEU A 273 -17.77 -1.32 -11.23
C LEU A 273 -19.25 -1.62 -10.97
N ALA A 274 -19.59 -2.03 -9.74
CA ALA A 274 -20.98 -2.21 -9.33
C ALA A 274 -21.73 -0.88 -9.35
N ALA A 275 -21.20 0.17 -8.74
CA ALA A 275 -21.82 1.50 -8.72
C ALA A 275 -22.09 2.05 -10.14
N GLY A 276 -21.23 1.73 -11.11
CA GLY A 276 -21.44 2.07 -12.53
C GLY A 276 -22.73 1.51 -13.15
N ARG A 277 -23.28 0.41 -12.60
CA ARG A 277 -24.56 -0.15 -13.05
C ARG A 277 -25.79 0.50 -12.41
N LEU A 278 -25.63 1.37 -11.40
CA LEU A 278 -26.74 2.07 -10.75
C LEU A 278 -27.17 3.34 -11.52
N GLY A 279 -26.36 3.79 -12.48
CA GLY A 279 -26.63 4.96 -13.32
C GLY A 279 -25.56 6.05 -13.19
N GLU A 280 -25.73 7.14 -13.94
CA GLU A 280 -24.73 8.22 -14.06
C GLU A 280 -24.48 8.96 -12.74
N VAL A 281 -25.55 9.30 -12.00
CA VAL A 281 -25.43 10.05 -10.72
C VAL A 281 -24.72 9.23 -9.63
N PRO A 282 -25.10 7.95 -9.36
CA PRO A 282 -24.35 7.09 -8.44
C PRO A 282 -22.90 6.86 -8.85
N LEU A 283 -22.63 6.71 -10.15
CA LEU A 283 -21.26 6.54 -10.64
C LEU A 283 -20.42 7.80 -10.39
N ALA A 284 -20.95 8.99 -10.67
CA ALA A 284 -20.25 10.24 -10.38
C ALA A 284 -19.99 10.40 -8.87
N ALA A 285 -20.99 10.14 -8.02
CA ALA A 285 -20.83 10.18 -6.57
C ALA A 285 -19.81 9.14 -6.07
N GLN A 286 -19.80 7.92 -6.63
CA GLN A 286 -18.81 6.91 -6.32
C GLN A 286 -17.40 7.37 -6.64
N SER A 287 -17.17 7.99 -7.81
CA SER A 287 -15.86 8.50 -8.20
C SER A 287 -15.34 9.57 -7.24
N VAL A 288 -16.22 10.48 -6.78
CA VAL A 288 -15.87 11.47 -5.75
C VAL A 288 -15.43 10.77 -4.48
N ILE A 289 -16.25 9.86 -3.96
CA ILE A 289 -16.00 9.18 -2.69
C ILE A 289 -14.73 8.31 -2.76
N MET A 290 -14.53 7.57 -3.86
CA MET A 290 -13.31 6.77 -4.05
C MET A 290 -12.05 7.63 -4.13
N THR A 291 -12.12 8.79 -4.79
CA THR A 291 -10.97 9.71 -4.85
C THR A 291 -10.62 10.22 -3.45
N THR A 292 -11.64 10.57 -2.65
CA THR A 292 -11.46 10.95 -1.24
C THR A 292 -10.84 9.81 -0.43
N ASP A 293 -11.38 8.60 -0.57
CA ASP A 293 -10.90 7.42 0.14
C ASP A 293 -9.45 7.09 -0.20
N GLN A 294 -9.07 7.09 -1.48
CA GLN A 294 -7.69 6.85 -1.92
C GLN A 294 -6.69 7.86 -1.33
N ILE A 295 -7.09 9.13 -1.17
CA ILE A 295 -6.25 10.15 -0.52
C ILE A 295 -6.13 9.84 0.97
N LEU A 296 -7.24 9.55 1.64
CA LEU A 296 -7.28 9.33 3.08
C LEU A 296 -6.60 8.02 3.50
N ASN A 297 -6.71 6.96 2.70
CA ASN A 297 -6.09 5.65 2.94
C ASN A 297 -4.55 5.70 2.99
N THR A 298 -3.93 6.77 2.45
CA THR A 298 -2.48 6.98 2.62
C THR A 298 -2.06 7.18 4.08
N LEU A 299 -2.96 7.72 4.92
CA LEU A 299 -2.74 7.93 6.36
C LEU A 299 -2.58 6.59 7.11
N PRO A 300 -3.58 5.68 7.13
CA PRO A 300 -3.46 4.39 7.80
C PRO A 300 -2.35 3.54 7.21
N PHE A 301 -2.16 3.57 5.88
CA PHE A 301 -1.09 2.80 5.25
C PHE A 301 0.30 3.25 5.71
N GLY A 302 0.54 4.57 5.78
CA GLY A 302 1.79 5.13 6.26
C GLY A 302 2.07 4.82 7.74
N ILE A 303 1.05 4.92 8.60
CA ILE A 303 1.15 4.49 10.01
C ILE A 303 1.46 2.99 10.09
N GLY A 304 0.80 2.17 9.28
CA GLY A 304 1.04 0.73 9.18
C GLY A 304 2.47 0.36 8.82
N VAL A 305 3.08 1.06 7.86
CA VAL A 305 4.49 0.86 7.48
C VAL A 305 5.44 1.24 8.62
N ALA A 306 5.20 2.35 9.31
CA ALA A 306 5.99 2.76 10.47
C ALA A 306 5.85 1.77 11.64
N ALA A 307 4.62 1.32 11.93
CA ALA A 307 4.32 0.31 12.93
C ALA A 307 5.03 -1.01 12.61
N SER A 308 4.94 -1.48 11.37
CA SER A 308 5.56 -2.74 10.93
C SER A 308 7.08 -2.71 11.10
N THR A 309 7.71 -1.63 10.63
CA THR A 309 9.16 -1.42 10.76
C THR A 309 9.57 -1.40 12.23
N ARG A 310 8.84 -0.65 13.07
CA ARG A 310 9.16 -0.49 14.48
C ARG A 310 9.01 -1.80 15.26
N VAL A 311 7.87 -2.48 15.10
CA VAL A 311 7.61 -3.77 15.75
C VAL A 311 8.60 -4.82 15.28
N GLY A 312 8.87 -4.93 13.98
CA GLY A 312 9.85 -5.87 13.45
C GLY A 312 11.27 -5.62 13.98
N ASN A 313 11.69 -4.36 14.07
CA ASN A 313 12.97 -3.98 14.68
C ASN A 313 13.03 -4.29 16.20
N LEU A 314 11.91 -4.19 16.92
CA LEU A 314 11.84 -4.53 18.35
C LEU A 314 11.82 -6.04 18.58
N ILE A 315 11.21 -6.80 17.67
CA ILE A 315 11.27 -8.26 17.66
C ILE A 315 12.71 -8.72 17.41
N GLY A 316 13.38 -8.16 16.40
CA GLY A 316 14.79 -8.48 16.11
C GLY A 316 15.75 -8.10 17.24
N SER A 317 15.52 -6.96 17.91
CA SER A 317 16.29 -6.55 19.10
C SER A 317 15.92 -7.30 20.38
N ARG A 318 15.02 -8.29 20.31
CA ARG A 318 14.60 -9.15 21.41
C ARG A 318 13.88 -8.42 22.55
N SER A 319 13.10 -7.39 22.21
CA SER A 319 12.31 -6.61 23.16
C SER A 319 10.82 -6.91 23.03
N PRO A 320 10.29 -7.97 23.69
CA PRO A 320 8.87 -8.33 23.60
C PRO A 320 7.97 -7.23 24.18
N ARG A 321 8.37 -6.66 25.33
CA ARG A 321 7.66 -5.53 25.96
C ARG A 321 7.65 -4.29 25.07
N GLY A 322 8.78 -3.98 24.43
CA GLY A 322 8.88 -2.85 23.50
C GLY A 322 7.97 -3.06 22.28
N ALA A 323 8.03 -4.25 21.67
CA ALA A 323 7.20 -4.60 20.52
C ALA A 323 5.70 -4.52 20.85
N LYS A 324 5.29 -5.03 22.02
CA LYS A 324 3.93 -4.89 22.53
C LYS A 324 3.52 -3.42 22.64
N LEU A 325 4.33 -2.61 23.31
CA LEU A 325 4.01 -1.21 23.51
C LEU A 325 3.92 -0.44 22.17
N ALA A 326 4.82 -0.71 21.23
CA ALA A 326 4.81 -0.10 19.90
C ALA A 326 3.55 -0.44 19.11
N ALA A 327 3.07 -1.68 19.20
CA ALA A 327 1.83 -2.10 18.55
C ALA A 327 0.60 -1.36 19.11
N HIS A 328 0.51 -1.22 20.44
CA HIS A 328 -0.60 -0.50 21.07
C HIS A 328 -0.53 1.01 20.80
N ALA A 329 0.67 1.59 20.81
CA ALA A 329 0.87 3.00 20.46
C ALA A 329 0.48 3.28 19.00
N ALA A 330 0.80 2.37 18.07
CA ALA A 330 0.39 2.48 16.67
C ALA A 330 -1.13 2.40 16.50
N ALA A 331 -1.79 1.47 17.19
CA ALA A 331 -3.25 1.36 17.16
C ALA A 331 -3.93 2.62 17.73
N LEU A 332 -3.43 3.13 18.87
CA LEU A 332 -3.93 4.38 19.46
C LEU A 332 -3.73 5.56 18.51
N LEU A 333 -2.56 5.68 17.88
CA LEU A 333 -2.28 6.73 16.90
C LEU A 333 -3.27 6.66 15.72
N SER A 334 -3.53 5.46 15.20
CA SER A 334 -4.51 5.25 14.13
C SER A 334 -5.93 5.63 14.54
N VAL A 335 -6.36 5.31 15.76
CA VAL A 335 -7.69 5.71 16.26
C VAL A 335 -7.79 7.24 16.37
N ILE A 336 -6.76 7.90 16.88
CA ILE A 336 -6.73 9.37 17.00
C ILE A 336 -6.78 10.03 15.61
N VAL A 337 -5.93 9.59 14.69
CA VAL A 337 -5.89 10.12 13.32
C VAL A 337 -7.21 9.83 12.59
N GLY A 338 -7.73 8.61 12.69
CA GLY A 338 -9.02 8.22 12.12
C GLY A 338 -10.18 9.04 12.67
N ALA A 339 -10.19 9.34 13.98
CA ALA A 339 -11.21 10.19 14.59
C ALA A 339 -11.14 11.65 14.12
N VAL A 340 -9.92 12.19 13.93
CA VAL A 340 -9.73 13.52 13.34
C VAL A 340 -10.24 13.57 11.90
N VAL A 341 -9.90 12.57 11.09
CA VAL A 341 -10.37 12.47 9.69
C VAL A 341 -11.88 12.31 9.65
N MET A 342 -12.46 11.41 10.44
CA MET A 342 -13.91 11.23 10.57
C MET A 342 -14.60 12.56 10.90
N THR A 343 -14.09 13.29 11.89
CA THR A 343 -14.65 14.58 12.31
C THR A 343 -14.58 15.60 11.17
N ALA A 344 -13.44 15.71 10.49
CA ALA A 344 -13.28 16.61 9.36
C ALA A 344 -14.25 16.29 8.21
N MET A 345 -14.41 15.00 7.87
CA MET A 345 -15.35 14.57 6.82
C MET A 345 -16.81 14.84 7.22
N MET A 346 -17.18 14.60 8.48
CA MET A 346 -18.52 14.88 8.98
C MET A 346 -18.87 16.37 8.94
N LEU A 347 -17.90 17.24 9.25
CA LEU A 347 -18.07 18.69 9.17
C LEU A 347 -18.16 19.18 7.71
N ALA A 348 -17.43 18.53 6.79
CA ALA A 348 -17.40 18.92 5.39
C ALA A 348 -18.50 18.27 4.53
N LYS A 349 -19.26 17.30 5.05
CA LYS A 349 -20.12 16.39 4.25
C LYS A 349 -21.06 17.09 3.26
N ASP A 350 -21.61 18.25 3.63
CA ASP A 350 -22.62 18.96 2.84
C ASP A 350 -22.02 19.83 1.74
N VAL A 351 -20.74 20.20 1.87
CA VAL A 351 -20.05 21.09 0.92
C VAL A 351 -18.99 20.35 0.10
N TYR A 352 -18.51 19.20 0.58
CA TYR A 352 -17.40 18.48 -0.03
C TYR A 352 -17.67 18.06 -1.48
N GLY A 353 -18.91 17.66 -1.79
CA GLY A 353 -19.30 17.29 -3.16
C GLY A 353 -19.13 18.42 -4.18
N LEU A 354 -19.25 19.69 -3.74
CA LEU A 354 -19.11 20.88 -4.59
C LEU A 354 -17.67 21.07 -5.10
N LEU A 355 -16.69 20.44 -4.47
CA LEU A 355 -15.30 20.47 -4.96
C LEU A 355 -15.12 19.68 -6.27
N PHE A 356 -16.05 18.78 -6.59
CA PHE A 356 -15.92 17.83 -7.70
C PHE A 356 -17.01 17.96 -8.76
N SER A 357 -18.20 18.44 -8.40
CA SER A 357 -19.33 18.52 -9.33
C SER A 357 -20.27 19.66 -8.98
N ASP A 358 -20.77 20.33 -10.03
CA ASP A 358 -21.84 21.33 -9.93
C ASP A 358 -23.26 20.71 -9.98
N ASP A 359 -23.39 19.38 -10.21
CA ASP A 359 -24.70 18.71 -10.21
C ASP A 359 -25.17 18.46 -8.77
N GLU A 360 -26.19 19.21 -8.35
CA GLU A 360 -26.79 19.10 -7.01
C GLU A 360 -27.20 17.67 -6.63
N ARG A 361 -27.58 16.82 -7.59
CA ARG A 361 -27.96 15.43 -7.33
C ARG A 361 -26.76 14.59 -6.90
N VAL A 362 -25.60 14.84 -7.52
CA VAL A 362 -24.33 14.18 -7.17
C VAL A 362 -23.88 14.67 -5.79
N VAL A 363 -23.91 15.99 -5.56
CA VAL A 363 -23.52 16.60 -4.27
C VAL A 363 -24.38 16.06 -3.12
N LEU A 364 -25.70 16.00 -3.31
CA LEU A 364 -26.63 15.46 -2.32
C LEU A 364 -26.37 13.98 -2.04
N LEU A 365 -26.09 13.18 -3.06
CA LEU A 365 -25.79 11.76 -2.89
C LEU A 365 -24.46 11.55 -2.16
N VAL A 366 -23.43 12.34 -2.49
CA VAL A 366 -22.15 12.35 -1.76
C VAL A 366 -22.37 12.70 -0.29
N SER A 367 -23.12 13.77 0.02
CA SER A 367 -23.45 14.15 1.42
C SER A 367 -24.16 13.03 2.18
N LYS A 368 -25.03 12.26 1.51
CA LYS A 368 -25.74 11.12 2.11
C LYS A 368 -24.86 9.90 2.38
N VAL A 369 -23.82 9.68 1.59
CA VAL A 369 -22.91 8.53 1.74
C VAL A 369 -21.71 8.86 2.63
N MET A 370 -21.27 10.13 2.65
CA MET A 370 -20.11 10.60 3.40
C MET A 370 -20.09 10.16 4.89
N PRO A 371 -21.21 10.14 5.65
CA PRO A 371 -21.19 9.67 7.03
C PRO A 371 -20.76 8.20 7.17
N LEU A 372 -21.14 7.34 6.22
CA LEU A 372 -20.69 5.95 6.19
C LEU A 372 -19.16 5.92 5.98
N VAL A 373 -18.69 6.72 5.03
CA VAL A 373 -17.27 6.80 4.67
C VAL A 373 -16.43 7.31 5.84
N ALA A 374 -16.90 8.38 6.49
CA ALA A 374 -16.28 8.96 7.66
C ALA A 374 -16.20 7.96 8.82
N SER A 375 -17.28 7.20 9.05
CA SER A 375 -17.34 6.25 10.17
C SER A 375 -16.31 5.12 10.08
N PHE A 376 -15.98 4.65 8.87
CA PHE A 376 -15.02 3.57 8.73
C PHE A 376 -13.56 4.03 8.84
N GLN A 377 -13.25 5.33 8.76
CA GLN A 377 -11.86 5.83 8.80
C GLN A 377 -11.11 5.39 10.07
N ILE A 378 -11.83 5.21 11.19
CA ILE A 378 -11.26 4.65 12.42
C ILE A 378 -10.91 3.17 12.23
N ALA A 379 -11.79 2.40 11.61
CA ALA A 379 -11.59 0.98 11.33
C ALA A 379 -10.48 0.75 10.31
N ASP A 380 -10.41 1.56 9.25
CA ASP A 380 -9.32 1.56 8.26
C ASP A 380 -7.99 1.96 8.92
N GLY A 381 -8.02 2.96 9.81
CA GLY A 381 -6.96 3.26 10.77
C GLY A 381 -6.38 2.03 11.47
N LEU A 382 -7.27 1.27 12.12
CA LEU A 382 -6.92 0.06 12.85
C LEU A 382 -6.42 -1.04 11.93
N ALA A 383 -7.07 -1.30 10.79
CA ALA A 383 -6.62 -2.28 9.80
C ALA A 383 -5.22 -1.95 9.26
N GLY A 384 -4.97 -0.68 8.90
CA GLY A 384 -3.65 -0.25 8.42
C GLY A 384 -2.55 -0.44 9.47
N SER A 385 -2.80 -0.01 10.72
CA SER A 385 -1.81 -0.13 11.81
C SER A 385 -1.61 -1.56 12.30
N CYS A 386 -2.69 -2.29 12.60
CA CYS A 386 -2.63 -3.66 13.10
C CYS A 386 -2.16 -4.63 12.02
N GLY A 387 -2.59 -4.45 10.77
CA GLY A 387 -2.04 -5.15 9.62
C GLY A 387 -0.55 -4.85 9.42
N GLY A 388 -0.11 -3.63 9.73
CA GLY A 388 1.30 -3.27 9.90
C GLY A 388 2.00 -4.10 10.98
N VAL A 389 1.42 -4.20 12.18
CA VAL A 389 1.97 -5.01 13.28
C VAL A 389 2.08 -6.49 12.90
N LEU A 390 1.04 -7.06 12.26
CA LEU A 390 1.04 -8.44 11.77
C LEU A 390 2.14 -8.68 10.73
N ARG A 391 2.37 -7.72 9.83
CA ARG A 391 3.53 -7.74 8.91
C ARG A 391 4.84 -7.73 9.69
N GLY A 392 5.01 -6.87 10.69
CA GLY A 392 6.22 -6.83 11.52
C GLY A 392 6.51 -8.15 12.25
N GLN A 393 5.46 -8.90 12.62
CA GLN A 393 5.57 -10.23 13.25
C GLN A 393 5.90 -11.35 12.23
N GLY A 394 5.48 -11.19 10.97
CA GLY A 394 5.52 -12.25 9.96
C GLY A 394 4.24 -13.08 9.90
N ARG A 395 3.12 -12.49 10.30
CA ARG A 395 1.78 -13.11 10.36
C ARG A 395 0.81 -12.51 9.33
N GLN A 396 1.32 -12.10 8.16
CA GLN A 396 0.54 -11.53 7.06
C GLN A 396 -0.62 -12.42 6.59
N HIS A 397 -0.47 -13.74 6.73
CA HIS A 397 -1.53 -14.71 6.40
C HIS A 397 -2.83 -14.49 7.19
N LEU A 398 -2.75 -13.96 8.41
CA LEU A 398 -3.94 -13.63 9.20
C LEU A 398 -4.66 -12.42 8.62
N GLY A 399 -3.93 -11.36 8.27
CA GLY A 399 -4.51 -10.19 7.60
C GLY A 399 -5.13 -10.55 6.25
N ALA A 400 -4.45 -11.38 5.45
CA ALA A 400 -5.00 -11.91 4.20
C ALA A 400 -6.30 -12.71 4.41
N LEU A 401 -6.38 -13.53 5.46
CA LEU A 401 -7.57 -14.30 5.79
C LEU A 401 -8.74 -13.40 6.20
N PHE A 402 -8.48 -12.39 7.05
CA PHE A 402 -9.49 -11.39 7.41
C PHE A 402 -9.99 -10.65 6.18
N ASN A 403 -9.11 -10.16 5.30
CA ASN A 403 -9.51 -9.45 4.09
C ASN A 403 -10.34 -10.35 3.17
N LEU A 404 -9.91 -11.58 2.91
CA LEU A 404 -10.66 -12.50 2.05
C LEU A 404 -12.07 -12.77 2.60
N PHE A 405 -12.19 -13.06 3.89
CA PHE A 405 -13.47 -13.35 4.52
C PHE A 405 -14.36 -12.11 4.59
N ALA A 406 -13.83 -11.00 5.12
CA ALA A 406 -14.58 -9.77 5.31
C ALA A 406 -15.07 -9.18 3.98
N TYR A 407 -14.18 -9.05 2.98
CA TYR A 407 -14.55 -8.45 1.70
C TYR A 407 -15.35 -9.40 0.81
N TYR A 408 -14.91 -10.64 0.60
CA TYR A 408 -15.49 -11.51 -0.44
C TYR A 408 -16.62 -12.40 0.04
N VAL A 409 -16.59 -12.83 1.31
CA VAL A 409 -17.65 -13.69 1.86
C VAL A 409 -18.81 -12.87 2.41
N LEU A 410 -18.53 -11.69 2.99
CA LEU A 410 -19.55 -10.87 3.65
C LEU A 410 -19.86 -9.58 2.90
N ALA A 411 -18.91 -8.66 2.76
CA ALA A 411 -19.19 -7.30 2.32
C ALA A 411 -19.64 -7.19 0.86
N LEU A 412 -18.99 -7.88 -0.08
CA LEU A 412 -19.37 -7.85 -1.48
C LEU A 412 -20.78 -8.45 -1.69
N PRO A 413 -21.10 -9.67 -1.22
CA PRO A 413 -22.45 -10.22 -1.33
C PRO A 413 -23.51 -9.33 -0.65
N MET A 414 -23.23 -8.86 0.57
CA MET A 414 -24.15 -8.02 1.32
C MET A 414 -24.35 -6.66 0.64
N GLY A 415 -23.27 -5.98 0.26
CA GLY A 415 -23.30 -4.67 -0.35
C GLY A 415 -23.98 -4.66 -1.71
N ILE A 416 -23.67 -5.64 -2.57
CA ILE A 416 -24.34 -5.80 -3.87
C ILE A 416 -25.83 -6.11 -3.67
N THR A 417 -26.18 -6.98 -2.72
CA THR A 417 -27.59 -7.27 -2.41
C THR A 417 -28.31 -6.01 -1.93
N MET A 418 -27.74 -5.26 -0.99
CA MET A 418 -28.34 -4.03 -0.48
C MET A 418 -28.45 -2.92 -1.54
N GLY A 419 -27.48 -2.85 -2.46
CA GLY A 419 -27.45 -1.84 -3.52
C GLY A 419 -28.44 -2.11 -4.66
N PHE A 420 -28.63 -3.37 -5.05
CA PHE A 420 -29.42 -3.73 -6.24
C PHE A 420 -30.76 -4.40 -5.94
N HIS A 421 -30.98 -4.92 -4.74
CA HIS A 421 -32.21 -5.65 -4.45
C HIS A 421 -33.42 -4.70 -4.40
N ALA A 422 -34.45 -5.03 -5.19
CA ALA A 422 -35.63 -4.18 -5.42
C ALA A 422 -36.38 -3.76 -4.15
N LYS A 423 -36.34 -4.56 -3.08
CA LYS A 423 -37.00 -4.24 -1.80
C LYS A 423 -36.18 -3.31 -0.89
N LEU A 424 -34.84 -3.33 -1.01
CA LEU A 424 -33.95 -2.53 -0.16
C LEU A 424 -33.67 -1.17 -0.81
N ASN A 425 -33.41 -1.16 -2.12
CA ASN A 425 -33.21 0.02 -2.96
C ASN A 425 -32.28 1.09 -2.35
N LEU A 426 -31.23 0.66 -1.63
CA LEU A 426 -30.27 1.57 -0.98
C LEU A 426 -29.23 2.12 -1.97
N GLY A 427 -29.18 1.59 -3.20
CA GLY A 427 -28.30 2.04 -4.26
C GLY A 427 -26.84 2.12 -3.79
N LEU A 428 -26.24 3.31 -3.92
CA LEU A 428 -24.85 3.54 -3.54
C LEU A 428 -24.59 3.36 -2.04
N GLN A 429 -25.53 3.71 -1.18
CA GLN A 429 -25.39 3.53 0.27
C GLN A 429 -25.27 2.05 0.63
N GLY A 430 -26.04 1.18 -0.04
CA GLY A 430 -25.99 -0.26 0.16
C GLY A 430 -24.59 -0.84 -0.11
N LEU A 431 -23.95 -0.41 -1.20
CA LEU A 431 -22.59 -0.82 -1.55
C LEU A 431 -21.56 -0.40 -0.48
N TRP A 432 -21.66 0.83 0.02
CA TRP A 432 -20.74 1.35 1.05
C TRP A 432 -20.99 0.75 2.43
N ILE A 433 -22.23 0.39 2.79
CA ILE A 433 -22.50 -0.35 4.03
C ILE A 433 -21.74 -1.69 4.04
N GLY A 434 -21.68 -2.37 2.88
CA GLY A 434 -20.82 -3.54 2.69
C GLY A 434 -19.37 -3.26 3.10
N GLN A 435 -18.76 -2.24 2.50
CA GLN A 435 -17.36 -1.87 2.75
C GLN A 435 -17.09 -1.48 4.21
N VAL A 436 -18.00 -0.70 4.82
CA VAL A 436 -17.92 -0.34 6.24
C VAL A 436 -17.85 -1.60 7.10
N VAL A 437 -18.76 -2.55 6.90
CA VAL A 437 -18.78 -3.78 7.68
C VAL A 437 -17.51 -4.60 7.50
N ALA A 438 -16.98 -4.72 6.27
CA ALA A 438 -15.71 -5.40 6.03
C ALA A 438 -14.57 -4.76 6.86
N LEU A 439 -14.41 -3.44 6.76
CA LEU A 439 -13.34 -2.73 7.44
C LEU A 439 -13.44 -2.82 8.96
N PHE A 440 -14.65 -2.76 9.52
CA PHE A 440 -14.83 -2.98 10.97
C PHE A 440 -14.45 -4.41 11.38
N ILE A 441 -14.80 -5.42 10.58
CA ILE A 441 -14.40 -6.81 10.84
C ILE A 441 -12.88 -6.96 10.77
N VAL A 442 -12.24 -6.40 9.75
CA VAL A 442 -10.77 -6.45 9.58
C VAL A 442 -10.08 -5.69 10.71
N GLY A 443 -10.39 -4.41 10.90
CA GLY A 443 -9.72 -3.55 11.88
C GLY A 443 -9.89 -4.04 13.32
N ILE A 444 -11.10 -4.43 13.73
CA ILE A 444 -11.33 -5.00 15.06
C ILE A 444 -10.70 -6.39 15.17
N GLY A 445 -10.84 -7.24 14.15
CA GLY A 445 -10.30 -8.60 14.14
C GLY A 445 -8.78 -8.61 14.28
N GLU A 446 -8.08 -7.80 13.49
CA GLU A 446 -6.62 -7.66 13.56
C GLU A 446 -6.18 -7.07 14.91
N TYR A 447 -6.89 -6.07 15.44
CA TYR A 447 -6.59 -5.54 16.77
C TYR A 447 -6.81 -6.58 17.88
N CYS A 448 -7.87 -7.38 17.82
CA CYS A 448 -8.10 -8.48 18.75
C CYS A 448 -6.96 -9.51 18.69
N VAL A 449 -6.43 -9.80 17.50
CA VAL A 449 -5.25 -10.67 17.36
C VAL A 449 -4.02 -10.06 18.03
N VAL A 450 -3.79 -8.76 17.83
CA VAL A 450 -2.65 -8.04 18.44
C VAL A 450 -2.76 -7.97 19.96
N TRP A 451 -3.96 -7.72 20.49
CA TRP A 451 -4.21 -7.53 21.92
C TRP A 451 -4.33 -8.85 22.70
N LEU A 452 -5.18 -9.77 22.23
CA LEU A 452 -5.58 -10.98 22.99
C LEU A 452 -4.79 -12.23 22.60
N VAL A 453 -4.42 -12.36 21.33
CA VAL A 453 -3.87 -13.62 20.79
C VAL A 453 -2.35 -13.61 20.69
N THR A 454 -1.73 -12.43 20.58
CA THR A 454 -0.29 -12.32 20.37
C THR A 454 0.49 -12.55 21.67
N ASP A 455 1.19 -13.68 21.72
CA ASP A 455 2.25 -13.93 22.68
C ASP A 455 3.56 -13.30 22.17
N TRP A 456 3.94 -12.17 22.77
CA TRP A 456 5.09 -11.38 22.33
C TRP A 456 6.43 -12.07 22.60
N ASP A 457 6.52 -12.88 23.65
CA ASP A 457 7.73 -13.64 23.97
C ASP A 457 7.95 -14.76 22.93
N LEU A 458 6.86 -15.44 22.55
CA LEU A 458 6.88 -16.43 21.48
C LEU A 458 7.25 -15.81 20.13
N GLU A 459 6.71 -14.65 19.78
CA GLU A 459 7.03 -13.99 18.51
C GLU A 459 8.50 -13.53 18.43
N VAL A 460 9.06 -13.04 19.55
CA VAL A 460 10.50 -12.77 19.66
C VAL A 460 11.31 -14.05 19.47
N LYS A 461 10.93 -15.15 20.12
CA LYS A 461 11.61 -16.44 19.96
C LYS A 461 11.60 -16.91 18.50
N LYS A 462 10.47 -16.83 17.82
CA LYS A 462 10.36 -17.14 16.38
C LYS A 462 11.23 -16.22 15.52
N GLY A 463 11.35 -14.94 15.87
CA GLY A 463 12.24 -14.01 15.18
C GLY A 463 13.72 -14.41 15.32
N ILE A 464 14.14 -14.79 16.53
CA ILE A 464 15.50 -15.29 16.81
C ILE A 464 15.78 -16.57 16.04
N GLU A 465 14.86 -17.54 16.07
CA GLU A 465 14.98 -18.82 15.35
C GLU A 465 15.11 -18.59 13.85
N ARG A 466 14.27 -17.73 13.25
CA ARG A 466 14.36 -17.35 11.82
C ARG A 466 15.75 -16.81 11.46
N ASN A 467 16.25 -15.83 12.21
CA ASN A 467 17.57 -15.24 11.96
C ASN A 467 18.70 -16.27 12.14
N ARG A 468 18.58 -17.16 13.12
CA ARG A 468 19.58 -18.22 13.38
C ARG A 468 19.59 -19.27 12.29
N GLU A 469 18.43 -19.74 11.83
CA GLU A 469 18.32 -20.70 10.72
C GLU A 469 18.88 -20.10 9.43
N GLU A 470 18.68 -18.81 9.19
CA GLU A 470 19.27 -18.11 8.06
C GLU A 470 20.79 -17.98 8.16
N ALA A 471 21.33 -17.65 9.33
CA ALA A 471 22.76 -17.62 9.55
C ALA A 471 23.42 -19.01 9.40
N ASN A 472 22.80 -20.06 9.96
CA ASN A 472 23.31 -21.44 9.86
C ASN A 472 23.35 -21.97 8.42
N ARG A 473 22.47 -21.48 7.53
CA ARG A 473 22.48 -21.85 6.10
C ARG A 473 23.62 -21.20 5.32
N ARG A 474 24.20 -20.13 5.87
CA ARG A 474 25.22 -19.30 5.22
C ARG A 474 26.63 -19.56 5.76
N ALA A 475 26.74 -20.26 6.89
CA ALA A 475 27.98 -20.78 7.46
C ALA A 475 28.36 -22.10 6.78
#